data_AF-A0A2N1BUC3-F1
#
_entry.id   AF-A0A2N1BUC3-F1
#
_cell.length_a   1.000
_cell.length_b   1.000
_cell.length_c   1.000
_cell.angle_alpha   90.00
_cell.angle_beta   90.00
_cell.angle_gamma   90.00
#
_symmetry.space_group_name_H-M   'P 1'
#
loop_
_entity.id
_entity.type
_entity.pdbx_description
1 polymer ?
#
loop_
_entity_poly.entity_id
_entity_poly.type
_entity_poly.pdbx_seq_one_letter_code
_entity_poly.pdbx_strand_id
1 'polypeptide(L)'
;MKRTLFPTLIGVFSSLFAIWSLHTFLIVDDCLDQGGSFDYATAKCLLENGQVHDSSLASMAIVLYFVVGFGVSFTVSTIIRKLFNIKR
;
A
#
# COMPACT_ATOMS: atom_id res chain seq x y z
N MET A 1 -15.53 25.20 5.36
CA MET A 1 -14.79 24.21 4.54
C MET A 1 -15.72 23.62 3.48
N LYS A 2 -15.28 23.53 2.21
CA LYS A 2 -16.09 22.97 1.10
C LYS A 2 -16.40 21.50 1.38
N ARG A 3 -17.69 21.11 1.37
CA ARG A 3 -18.17 19.73 1.65
C ARG A 3 -17.64 18.66 0.69
N THR A 4 -16.98 19.06 -0.40
CA THR A 4 -16.35 18.18 -1.38
C THR A 4 -14.91 17.79 -1.05
N LEU A 5 -14.28 18.41 -0.04
CA LEU A 5 -12.87 18.18 0.31
C LEU A 5 -12.68 16.95 1.23
N PHE A 6 -13.67 16.67 2.09
CA PHE A 6 -13.63 15.52 3.00
C PHE A 6 -13.60 14.16 2.29
N PRO A 7 -14.43 13.89 1.26
CA PRO A 7 -14.42 12.61 0.56
C PRO A 7 -13.08 12.31 -0.13
N THR A 8 -12.47 13.32 -0.75
CA THR A 8 -11.17 13.19 -1.41
C THR A 8 -10.05 12.99 -0.40
N LEU A 9 -10.09 13.68 0.75
CA LEU A 9 -9.09 13.50 1.81
C LEU A 9 -9.10 12.05 2.33
N ILE A 10 -10.29 11.53 2.63
CA ILE A 10 -10.46 10.13 3.08
C ILE A 10 -10.00 9.15 1.98
N GLY A 11 -10.30 9.45 0.71
CA GLY A 11 -9.80 8.67 -0.43
C GLY A 11 -8.27 8.59 -0.45
N VAL A 12 -7.57 9.72 -0.28
CA VAL A 12 -6.09 9.75 -0.25
C VAL A 12 -5.53 8.96 0.93
N PHE A 13 -6.07 9.16 2.15
CA PHE A 13 -5.63 8.40 3.32
C PHE A 13 -5.85 6.89 3.15
N SER A 14 -6.99 6.49 2.58
CA SER A 14 -7.28 5.09 2.31
C SER A 14 -6.30 4.48 1.29
N SER A 15 -5.92 5.23 0.24
CA SER A 15 -4.92 4.76 -0.73
C SER A 15 -3.53 4.62 -0.11
N LEU A 16 -3.12 5.57 0.74
CA LEU A 16 -1.84 5.48 1.45
C LEU A 16 -1.79 4.26 2.36
N PHE A 17 -2.88 4.00 3.10
CA PHE A 17 -2.99 2.82 3.96
C PHE A 17 -2.94 1.52 3.15
N ALA A 18 -3.65 1.45 2.03
CA ALA A 18 -3.64 0.28 1.16
C ALA A 18 -2.24 0.02 0.57
N ILE A 19 -1.56 1.05 0.07
CA ILE A 19 -0.19 0.94 -0.46
C ILE A 19 0.76 0.47 0.64
N TRP A 20 0.68 1.05 1.84
CA TRP A 20 1.52 0.65 2.97
C TRP A 20 1.34 -0.82 3.33
N SER A 21 0.08 -1.27 3.49
CA SER A 21 -0.23 -2.67 3.82
C SER A 21 0.28 -3.62 2.73
N LEU A 22 0.11 -3.25 1.47
CA LEU A 22 0.51 -4.08 0.34
C LEU A 22 2.04 -4.14 0.21
N HIS A 23 2.72 -3.02 0.46
CA HIS A 23 4.18 -2.96 0.50
C HIS A 23 4.77 -3.85 1.60
N THR A 24 4.21 -3.78 2.81
CA THR A 24 4.64 -4.68 3.90
C THR A 24 4.41 -6.14 3.55
N PHE A 25 3.26 -6.46 2.93
CA PHE A 25 2.97 -7.83 2.50
C PHE A 25 3.98 -8.33 1.45
N LEU A 26 4.24 -7.54 0.39
CA LEU A 26 5.19 -7.91 -0.67
C LEU A 26 6.61 -8.16 -0.14
N ILE A 27 7.07 -7.35 0.82
CA ILE A 27 8.40 -7.55 1.42
C ILE A 27 8.46 -8.86 2.22
N VAL A 28 7.42 -9.16 3.00
CA VAL A 28 7.36 -10.39 3.80
C VAL A 28 7.30 -11.61 2.89
N ASP A 29 6.50 -11.55 1.83
CA ASP A 29 6.33 -12.63 0.85
C ASP A 29 7.63 -12.91 0.10
N ASP A 30 8.28 -11.87 -0.45
CA ASP A 30 9.59 -12.00 -1.12
C ASP A 30 10.65 -12.56 -0.16
N CYS A 31 10.64 -12.15 1.10
CA CYS A 31 11.55 -12.67 2.10
C CYS A 31 11.37 -14.17 2.37
N LEU A 32 10.11 -14.62 2.50
CA LEU A 32 9.78 -16.02 2.72
C LEU A 32 10.10 -16.88 1.50
N ASP A 33 9.84 -16.38 0.29
CA ASP A 33 10.17 -17.07 -0.97
C ASP A 33 11.68 -17.27 -1.14
N GLN A 34 12.51 -16.37 -0.61
CA GLN A 34 13.97 -16.51 -0.62
C GLN A 34 14.50 -17.39 0.53
N GLY A 35 13.61 -17.99 1.34
CA GLY A 35 13.99 -18.83 2.49
C GLY A 35 14.53 -18.03 3.68
N GLY A 36 14.29 -16.71 3.72
CA GLY A 36 14.67 -15.84 4.82
C GLY A 36 13.63 -15.81 5.94
N SER A 37 14.03 -15.29 7.10
CA SER A 37 13.13 -14.92 8.18
C SER A 37 12.97 -13.40 8.20
N PHE A 38 11.72 -12.93 8.20
CA PHE A 38 11.44 -11.49 8.33
C PHE A 38 11.54 -11.06 9.79
N ASP A 39 12.47 -10.16 10.09
CA ASP A 39 12.56 -9.55 11.42
C ASP A 39 11.69 -8.29 11.47
N TYR A 40 10.54 -8.40 12.13
CA TYR A 40 9.60 -7.30 12.33
C TYR A 40 10.15 -6.17 13.22
N ALA A 41 11.17 -6.41 14.04
CA ALA A 41 11.76 -5.38 14.89
C ALA A 41 12.66 -4.43 14.09
N THR A 42 13.38 -4.95 13.11
CA THR A 42 14.28 -4.16 12.26
C THR A 42 13.72 -3.89 10.86
N ALA A 43 12.56 -4.45 10.53
CA ALA A 43 11.91 -4.41 9.22
C ALA A 43 12.85 -4.87 8.09
N LYS A 44 13.67 -5.88 8.37
CA LYS A 44 14.67 -6.43 7.43
C LYS A 44 14.40 -7.91 7.19
N CYS A 45 14.62 -8.31 5.94
CA CYS A 45 14.71 -9.73 5.61
C CYS A 45 16.11 -10.24 5.97
N LEU A 46 16.17 -11.20 6.90
CA LEU A 46 17.40 -11.90 7.28
C LEU A 46 17.42 -13.23 6.56
N LEU A 47 18.36 -13.36 5.62
CA LEU A 47 18.56 -14.60 4.90
C LEU A 47 19.38 -15.59 5.76
N GLU A 48 19.27 -16.89 5.48
CA GLU A 48 19.89 -17.97 6.28
C GLU A 48 21.43 -17.83 6.41
N ASN A 49 22.05 -17.09 5.50
CA ASN A 49 23.49 -16.77 5.46
C ASN A 49 23.86 -15.43 6.17
N GLY A 50 22.91 -14.79 6.86
CA GLY A 50 23.13 -13.55 7.62
C GLY A 50 23.22 -12.27 6.78
N GLN A 51 22.93 -12.35 5.48
CA GLN A 51 22.93 -11.18 4.60
C GLN A 51 21.55 -10.49 4.59
N VAL A 52 21.57 -9.17 4.52
CA VAL A 52 20.36 -8.35 4.35
C VAL A 52 20.01 -8.36 2.86
N HIS A 53 18.86 -8.93 2.51
CA HIS A 53 18.39 -8.93 1.12
C HIS A 53 17.61 -7.65 0.83
N ASP A 54 18.12 -6.83 -0.09
CA ASP A 54 17.36 -5.72 -0.68
C ASP A 54 16.57 -6.27 -1.88
N SER A 55 15.24 -6.36 -1.73
CA SER A 55 14.35 -6.91 -2.74
C SER A 55 14.45 -6.17 -4.08
N SER A 56 14.79 -6.90 -5.15
CA SER A 56 14.81 -6.40 -6.54
C SER A 56 13.41 -5.97 -7.05
N LEU A 57 12.35 -6.34 -6.34
CA LEU A 57 10.95 -6.01 -6.61
C LEU A 57 10.62 -4.51 -6.53
N ALA A 58 11.53 -3.67 -6.04
CA ALA A 58 11.31 -2.22 -5.88
C ALA A 58 10.75 -1.54 -7.15
N SER A 59 11.20 -1.97 -8.34
CA SER A 59 10.75 -1.40 -9.62
C SER A 59 9.31 -1.79 -10.00
N MET A 60 8.95 -3.07 -9.84
CA MET A 60 7.60 -3.57 -10.12
C MET A 60 6.57 -3.10 -9.09
N ALA A 61 7.02 -2.96 -7.84
CA ALA A 61 6.23 -2.46 -6.74
C ALA A 61 5.70 -1.04 -7.01
N ILE A 62 6.52 -0.15 -7.61
CA ILE A 62 6.11 1.22 -7.94
C ILE A 62 4.90 1.25 -8.89
N VAL A 63 4.92 0.44 -9.95
CA VAL A 63 3.81 0.35 -10.92
C VAL A 63 2.55 -0.15 -10.24
N LEU A 64 2.68 -1.18 -9.41
CA LEU A 64 1.57 -1.78 -8.68
C LEU A 64 0.97 -0.80 -7.67
N TYR A 65 1.80 -0.06 -6.92
CA TYR A 65 1.34 0.99 -6.01
C TYR A 65 0.61 2.11 -6.73
N PHE A 66 1.04 2.46 -7.95
CA PHE A 66 0.36 3.49 -8.75
C PHE A 66 -1.05 3.05 -9.13
N VAL A 67 -1.21 1.82 -9.63
CA VAL A 67 -2.51 1.26 -10.01
C VAL A 67 -3.42 1.13 -8.79
N VAL A 68 -2.91 0.59 -7.68
CA VAL A 68 -3.68 0.42 -6.44
C VAL A 68 -4.05 1.77 -5.83
N GLY A 69 -3.13 2.74 -5.80
CA GLY A 69 -3.38 4.07 -5.27
C GLY A 69 -4.51 4.79 -6.01
N PHE A 70 -4.46 4.80 -7.35
CA PHE A 70 -5.52 5.39 -8.16
C PHE A 70 -6.84 4.62 -8.03
N GLY A 71 -6.80 3.29 -8.08
CA GLY A 71 -7.99 2.44 -7.98
C GLY A 71 -8.72 2.60 -6.65
N VAL A 72 -7.99 2.52 -5.54
CA VAL A 72 -8.54 2.64 -4.18
C VAL A 72 -9.05 4.05 -3.93
N SER A 73 -8.28 5.08 -4.28
CA SER A 73 -8.69 6.48 -4.05
C SER A 73 -9.95 6.85 -4.84
N PHE A 74 -10.04 6.41 -6.10
CA PHE A 74 -11.23 6.61 -6.94
C PHE A 74 -12.44 5.85 -6.38
N THR A 75 -12.26 4.60 -5.99
CA THR A 75 -13.33 3.75 -5.46
C THR A 75 -13.88 4.30 -4.16
N VAL A 76 -13.00 4.61 -3.19
CA VAL A 76 -13.39 5.15 -1.88
C VAL A 76 -14.05 6.53 -2.02
N SER A 77 -13.50 7.40 -2.87
CA SER A 77 -14.12 8.70 -3.14
C SER A 77 -15.52 8.56 -3.74
N THR A 78 -15.72 7.58 -4.62
CA THR A 78 -17.02 7.31 -5.26
C THR A 78 -18.02 6.72 -4.26
N ILE A 79 -17.59 5.79 -3.41
CA ILE A 79 -18.42 5.19 -2.35
C ILE A 79 -18.85 6.26 -1.36
N ILE A 80 -17.94 7.08 -0.84
CA ILE A 80 -18.27 8.14 0.13
C ILE A 80 -19.25 9.14 -0.48
N ARG A 81 -19.04 9.56 -1.73
CA ARG A 81 -19.98 10.46 -2.42
C ARG A 81 -21.36 9.83 -2.57
N LYS A 82 -21.44 8.54 -2.89
CA LYS A 82 -22.70 7.78 -3.02
C LYS A 82 -23.41 7.62 -1.67
N LEU A 83 -22.67 7.34 -0.60
CA LEU A 83 -23.19 7.12 0.75
C LEU A 83 -23.71 8.42 1.38
N PHE A 84 -23.03 9.53 1.14
CA PHE A 84 -23.44 10.86 1.61
C PHE A 84 -24.34 11.63 0.62
N ASN A 85 -24.76 10.98 -0.47
CA ASN A 85 -25.62 11.56 -1.51
C ASN A 85 -25.13 12.92 -2.04
N ILE A 86 -23.81 13.10 -2.09
CA ILE A 86 -23.16 14.35 -2.51
C ILE A 86 -23.25 14.42 -4.03
N LYS A 87 -24.19 15.21 -4.55
CA LYS A 87 -24.29 15.52 -5.99
C LYS A 87 -23.06 16.28 -6.47
N ARG A 88 -22.66 15.97 -7.70
CA ARG A 88 -21.43 16.42 -8.38
C ARG A 88 -21.34 17.94 -8.46
#